data_AF-A0A1J5Q671-F1
#
_entry.id   AF-A0A1J5Q671-F1
#
_cell.length_a   1.000
_cell.length_b   1.000
_cell.length_c   1.000
_cell.angle_alpha   90.00
_cell.angle_beta   90.00
_cell.angle_gamma   90.00
#
_symmetry.space_group_name_H-M   'P 1'
#
loop_
_entity.id
_entity.type
_entity.pdbx_description
1 polymer ?
#
loop_
_entity_poly.entity_id
_entity_poly.type
_entity_poly.pdbx_seq_one_letter_code
_entity_poly.pdbx_strand_id
1 'polypeptide(L)'
;MGRNPDGAPWCDACYRRAGAARRAAGRRALILAAVTAAEPALTEAGVLRAIDQMAHGRRLGQLADHLQANPSVLVIGPTSHPPVLDRFVAALVVAGAKNIRSIHPTCLDCGRTRPARKQLPGGAVICSACYARRTSTQLCAGCARPRRPYARDEAGHPRCHACTRRARTDLLSLEQIERLTSVLAVHVALDPAQIIDVVTRSRPAGTTCRSWPSCSTTIA
;
A
#
# COMPACT_ATOMS: atom_id res chain seq x y z
N MET A 1 22.77 -13.80 23.71
CA MET A 1 21.90 -14.28 24.80
C MET A 1 21.74 -13.14 25.80
N GLY A 2 20.54 -12.58 25.98
CA GLY A 2 20.32 -11.53 26.99
C GLY A 2 20.15 -12.11 28.39
N ARG A 3 20.29 -11.29 29.43
CA ARG A 3 20.02 -11.65 30.83
C ARG A 3 18.89 -10.79 31.39
N ASN A 4 18.14 -11.32 32.35
CA ASN A 4 17.14 -10.57 33.12
C ASN A 4 17.84 -9.65 34.17
N PRO A 5 17.08 -8.78 34.88
CA PRO A 5 17.64 -7.95 35.96
C PRO A 5 18.34 -8.74 37.08
N ASP A 6 17.92 -9.98 37.31
CA ASP A 6 18.50 -10.89 38.31
C ASP A 6 19.71 -11.70 37.79
N GLY A 7 20.18 -11.42 36.57
CA GLY A 7 21.33 -12.09 35.95
C GLY A 7 21.07 -13.46 35.28
N ALA A 8 19.85 -14.00 35.40
CA ALA A 8 19.42 -15.24 34.77
C ALA A 8 19.31 -15.11 33.24
N PRO A 9 19.65 -16.16 32.47
CA PRO A 9 19.58 -16.13 31.01
C PRO A 9 18.13 -16.00 30.54
N TRP A 10 17.87 -15.06 29.63
CA TRP A 10 16.60 -14.97 28.91
C TRP A 10 16.61 -15.87 27.68
N CYS A 11 15.50 -16.55 27.43
CA CYS A 11 15.21 -17.09 26.11
C CYS A 11 15.00 -15.94 25.11
N ASP A 12 15.16 -16.22 23.82
CA ASP A 12 15.05 -15.20 22.77
C ASP A 12 13.67 -14.49 22.76
N ALA A 13 12.58 -15.21 23.04
CA ALA A 13 11.25 -14.62 23.17
C ALA A 13 11.14 -13.64 24.35
N CYS A 14 11.68 -13.99 25.53
CA CYS A 14 11.73 -13.11 26.70
C CYS A 14 12.60 -11.87 26.43
N TYR A 15 13.75 -12.04 25.78
CA TYR A 15 14.61 -10.92 25.36
C TYR A 15 13.89 -9.98 24.39
N ARG A 16 13.23 -10.52 23.36
CA ARG A 16 12.44 -9.75 22.39
C ARG A 16 11.29 -9.00 23.06
N ARG A 17 10.56 -9.65 23.99
CA ARG A 17 9.46 -9.03 24.75
C ARG A 17 9.97 -7.90 25.64
N ALA A 18 11.07 -8.11 26.38
CA ALA A 18 11.67 -7.07 27.20
C ALA A 18 12.23 -5.90 26.37
N GLY A 19 12.83 -6.19 25.21
CA GLY A 19 13.25 -5.16 24.26
C GLY A 19 12.08 -4.37 23.68
N ALA A 20 10.95 -5.03 23.39
CA ALA A 20 9.72 -4.36 22.97
C ALA A 20 9.14 -3.47 24.08
N ALA A 21 9.11 -3.97 25.33
CA ALA A 21 8.64 -3.22 26.49
C ALA A 21 9.50 -1.96 26.74
N ARG A 22 10.83 -2.09 26.72
CA ARG A 22 11.76 -0.94 26.85
C ARG A 22 11.56 0.09 25.74
N ARG A 23 11.41 -0.34 24.49
CA ARG A 23 11.12 0.57 23.36
C ARG A 23 9.77 1.26 23.52
N ALA A 24 8.75 0.56 24.00
CA ALA A 24 7.45 1.16 24.27
C ALA A 24 7.53 2.22 25.39
N ALA A 25 8.25 1.92 26.48
CA ALA A 25 8.47 2.86 27.57
C ALA A 25 9.24 4.11 27.10
N GLY A 26 10.32 3.95 26.34
CA GLY A 26 11.07 5.08 25.80
C GLY A 26 10.23 5.98 24.88
N ARG A 27 9.39 5.37 24.02
CA ARG A 27 8.46 6.12 23.16
C ARG A 27 7.41 6.90 23.95
N ARG A 28 6.88 6.30 25.03
CA ARG A 28 5.94 6.99 25.93
C ARG A 28 6.60 8.19 26.60
N ALA A 29 7.80 8.02 27.12
CA ALA A 29 8.56 9.10 27.75
C ALA A 29 8.82 10.26 26.76
N LEU A 30 9.18 9.94 25.51
CA LEU A 30 9.37 10.93 24.46
C LEU A 30 8.08 11.71 24.16
N ILE A 31 6.96 11.01 23.97
CA ILE A 31 5.67 11.65 23.68
C ILE A 31 5.21 12.51 24.86
N LEU A 32 5.35 12.00 26.10
CA LEU A 32 5.02 12.74 27.30
C LEU A 32 5.84 14.04 27.39
N ALA A 33 7.16 13.96 27.23
CA ALA A 33 8.02 15.14 27.26
C ALA A 33 7.63 16.19 26.19
N ALA A 34 7.32 15.74 24.97
CA ALA A 34 6.89 16.63 23.89
C ALA A 34 5.56 17.33 24.21
N VAL A 35 4.59 16.62 24.79
CA VAL A 35 3.30 17.19 25.16
C VAL A 35 3.44 18.13 26.36
N THR A 36 4.19 17.75 27.40
CA THR A 36 4.42 18.61 28.56
C THR A 36 5.13 19.91 28.17
N ALA A 37 6.04 19.86 27.20
CA ALA A 37 6.69 21.06 26.67
C ALA A 37 5.71 21.98 25.90
N ALA A 38 4.78 21.40 25.14
CA ALA A 38 3.80 22.16 24.36
C ALA A 38 2.59 22.64 25.17
N GLU A 39 2.23 21.90 26.23
CA GLU A 39 1.08 22.17 27.09
C GLU A 39 1.42 21.89 28.57
N PRO A 40 2.17 22.78 29.24
CA PRO A 40 2.57 22.58 30.64
C PRO A 40 1.38 22.53 31.62
N ALA A 41 0.23 23.09 31.23
CA ALA A 41 -0.98 23.10 32.07
C ALA A 41 -1.74 21.78 32.06
N LEU A 42 -1.43 20.85 31.14
CA LEU A 42 -2.10 19.56 31.06
C LEU A 42 -1.42 18.55 31.99
N THR A 43 -2.21 17.93 32.87
CA THR A 43 -1.68 16.95 33.84
C THR A 43 -1.02 15.76 33.14
N GLU A 44 0.09 15.27 33.69
CA GLU A 44 0.79 14.07 33.20
C GLU A 44 -0.15 12.85 33.09
N ALA A 45 -1.01 12.64 34.09
CA ALA A 45 -2.01 11.57 34.07
C ALA A 45 -2.99 11.71 32.88
N GLY A 46 -3.35 12.94 32.50
CA GLY A 46 -4.17 13.21 31.32
C GLY A 46 -3.47 12.85 30.01
N VAL A 47 -2.18 13.19 29.90
CA VAL A 47 -1.35 12.86 28.73
C VAL A 47 -1.18 11.35 28.60
N LEU A 48 -0.86 10.65 29.70
CA LEU A 48 -0.69 9.20 29.70
C LEU A 48 -1.98 8.48 29.29
N ARG A 49 -3.15 8.93 29.79
CA ARG A 49 -4.44 8.38 29.34
C ARG A 49 -4.68 8.59 27.83
N ALA A 50 -4.36 9.76 27.29
CA ALA A 50 -4.49 10.02 25.86
C ALA A 50 -3.56 9.11 25.03
N ILE A 51 -2.33 8.87 25.50
CA ILE A 51 -1.39 7.93 24.87
C ILE A 51 -1.96 6.51 24.90
N ASP A 52 -2.46 6.08 26.06
CA ASP A 52 -3.02 4.75 26.27
C ASP A 52 -4.25 4.47 25.41
N GLN A 53 -5.10 5.47 25.17
CA GLN A 53 -6.30 5.26 24.35
C GLN A 53 -5.99 5.19 22.85
N MET A 54 -4.96 5.89 22.38
CA MET A 54 -4.74 6.12 20.94
C MET A 54 -3.58 5.32 20.34
N ALA A 55 -2.55 5.03 21.11
CA ALA A 55 -1.25 4.63 20.59
C ALA A 55 -0.75 3.30 21.18
N HIS A 56 -0.90 2.23 20.40
CA HIS A 56 -0.35 0.90 20.72
C HIS A 56 0.56 0.39 19.62
N GLY A 57 1.61 -0.36 20.02
CA GLY A 57 2.50 -1.08 19.11
C GLY A 57 3.09 -0.18 18.03
N ARG A 58 2.78 -0.48 16.76
CA ARG A 58 3.28 0.28 15.60
C ARG A 58 2.84 1.74 15.61
N ARG A 59 1.60 2.04 16.05
CA ARG A 59 1.07 3.42 16.07
C ARG A 59 1.82 4.31 17.07
N LEU A 60 2.15 3.76 18.23
CA LEU A 60 2.99 4.43 19.22
C LEU A 60 4.39 4.74 18.66
N GLY A 61 4.96 3.81 17.91
CA GLY A 61 6.22 4.05 17.19
C GLY A 61 6.10 5.18 16.18
N GLN A 62 5.11 5.14 15.30
CA GLN A 62 4.90 6.18 14.28
C GLN A 62 4.73 7.57 14.89
N LEU A 63 3.98 7.69 16.00
CA LEU A 63 3.81 8.96 16.68
C LEU A 63 5.12 9.45 17.29
N ALA A 64 5.85 8.59 18.02
CA ALA A 64 7.12 8.95 18.63
C ALA A 64 8.17 9.34 17.58
N ASP A 65 8.32 8.56 16.51
CA ASP A 65 9.26 8.83 15.43
C ASP A 65 8.93 10.18 14.74
N HIS A 66 7.63 10.48 14.56
CA HIS A 66 7.20 11.74 13.97
C HIS A 66 7.45 12.96 14.87
N LEU A 67 7.13 12.87 16.17
CA LEU A 67 7.40 13.94 17.14
C LEU A 67 8.90 14.15 17.32
N GLN A 68 9.70 13.09 17.29
CA GLN A 68 11.16 13.18 17.35
C GLN A 68 11.72 13.91 16.13
N ALA A 69 11.23 13.59 14.93
CA ALA A 69 11.64 14.26 13.69
C ALA A 69 11.13 15.70 13.59
N ASN A 70 10.00 16.02 14.24
CA ASN A 70 9.34 17.33 14.18
C ASN A 70 8.92 17.82 15.58
N PRO A 71 9.87 18.21 16.46
CA PRO A 71 9.56 18.53 17.86
C PRO A 71 8.59 19.71 18.04
N SER A 72 8.62 20.68 17.12
CA SER A 72 7.78 21.88 17.17
C SER A 72 6.35 21.65 16.65
N VAL A 73 6.02 20.46 16.14
CA VAL A 73 4.72 20.18 15.48
C VAL A 73 3.52 20.30 16.42
N LEU A 74 3.72 20.27 17.74
CA LEU A 74 2.64 20.48 18.72
C LEU A 74 2.46 21.95 19.11
N VAL A 75 3.46 22.81 18.87
CA VAL A 75 3.48 24.24 19.21
C VAL A 75 3.09 25.09 18.01
N ILE A 76 3.75 24.88 16.88
CA ILE A 76 3.31 25.37 15.58
C ILE A 76 2.25 24.37 15.15
N GLY A 77 0.98 24.65 15.50
CA GLY A 77 -0.12 23.69 15.52
C GLY A 77 -0.07 22.65 14.39
N PRO A 78 -0.31 21.35 14.69
CA PRO A 78 0.14 20.27 13.82
C PRO A 78 -0.41 20.37 12.40
N THR A 79 0.46 20.55 11.41
CA THR A 79 0.11 20.21 10.03
C THR A 79 -0.16 18.72 9.99
N SER A 80 -1.40 18.35 9.66
CA SER A 80 -1.88 17.00 9.97
C SER A 80 -1.26 15.95 9.05
N HIS A 81 -0.12 15.43 9.47
CA HIS A 81 0.50 14.22 8.94
C HIS A 81 1.48 13.70 10.00
N PRO A 82 1.32 12.48 10.56
CA PRO A 82 0.45 11.36 10.18
C PRO A 82 -0.97 11.36 10.80
N PRO A 83 -1.93 10.52 10.33
CA PRO A 83 -3.28 10.44 10.91
C PRO A 83 -3.35 10.08 12.40
N VAL A 84 -2.32 9.40 12.92
CA VAL A 84 -2.21 9.11 14.36
C VAL A 84 -1.98 10.39 15.17
N LEU A 85 -1.31 11.40 14.61
CA LEU A 85 -1.11 12.70 15.25
C LEU A 85 -2.44 13.44 15.39
N ASP A 86 -3.25 13.48 14.34
CA ASP A 86 -4.54 14.19 14.35
C ASP A 86 -5.51 13.60 15.40
N ARG A 87 -5.60 12.27 15.48
CA ARG A 87 -6.39 11.58 16.52
C ARG A 87 -5.86 11.86 17.92
N PHE A 88 -4.54 11.86 18.07
CA PHE A 88 -3.91 12.14 19.35
C PHE A 88 -4.17 13.58 19.79
N VAL A 89 -4.04 14.55 18.90
CA VAL A 89 -4.37 15.96 19.15
C VAL A 89 -5.83 16.13 19.55
N ALA A 90 -6.76 15.49 18.83
CA ALA A 90 -8.18 15.50 19.22
C ALA A 90 -8.40 14.96 20.65
N ALA A 91 -7.70 13.87 21.03
CA ALA A 91 -7.76 13.33 22.39
C ALA A 91 -7.18 14.29 23.44
N LEU A 92 -6.08 14.98 23.12
CA LEU A 92 -5.49 15.99 24.02
C LEU A 92 -6.42 17.20 24.20
N VAL A 93 -7.08 17.66 23.13
CA VAL A 93 -8.08 18.74 23.19
C VAL A 93 -9.25 18.34 24.09
N VAL A 94 -9.76 17.11 23.95
CA VAL A 94 -10.79 16.58 24.86
C VAL A 94 -10.29 16.49 26.31
N ALA A 95 -9.01 16.18 26.51
CA ALA A 95 -8.37 16.17 27.83
C ALA A 95 -8.09 17.58 28.40
N GLY A 96 -8.36 18.65 27.63
CA GLY A 96 -8.25 20.04 28.09
C GLY A 96 -7.05 20.82 27.56
N ALA A 97 -6.33 20.31 26.56
CA ALA A 97 -5.27 21.08 25.90
C ALA A 97 -5.83 22.34 25.22
N LYS A 98 -5.13 23.47 25.36
CA LYS A 98 -5.53 24.80 24.86
C LYS A 98 -4.59 25.33 23.78
N ASN A 99 -3.31 24.99 23.86
CA ASN A 99 -2.25 25.42 22.96
C ASN A 99 -2.07 24.44 21.78
N ILE A 100 -2.44 23.17 21.97
CA ILE A 100 -2.31 22.13 20.94
C ILE A 100 -3.59 22.07 20.09
N ARG A 101 -3.48 22.30 18.76
CA ARG A 101 -4.63 22.30 17.83
C ARG A 101 -4.24 21.81 16.43
N SER A 102 -4.99 20.90 15.84
CA SER A 102 -4.75 20.44 14.46
C SER A 102 -4.93 21.57 13.45
N ILE A 103 -3.91 21.80 12.62
CA ILE A 103 -3.97 22.68 11.46
C ILE A 103 -4.01 21.80 10.21
N HIS A 104 -5.16 21.75 9.55
CA HIS A 104 -5.24 21.11 8.25
C HIS A 104 -4.82 22.10 7.16
N PRO A 105 -4.03 21.67 6.17
CA PRO A 105 -3.75 22.53 5.04
C PRO A 105 -4.96 22.61 4.09
N THR A 106 -5.04 23.70 3.34
CA THR A 106 -6.10 23.91 2.35
C THR A 106 -5.85 23.07 1.11
N CYS A 107 -6.83 22.26 0.72
CA CYS A 107 -6.72 21.45 -0.49
C CYS A 107 -6.70 22.33 -1.74
N LEU A 108 -5.69 22.16 -2.60
CA LEU A 108 -5.58 22.90 -3.87
C LEU A 108 -6.81 22.73 -4.77
N ASP A 109 -7.36 21.52 -4.86
CA ASP A 109 -8.43 21.21 -5.82
C ASP A 109 -9.82 21.70 -5.42
N CYS A 110 -10.15 21.60 -4.12
CA CYS A 110 -11.51 21.88 -3.64
C CYS A 110 -11.60 23.04 -2.66
N GLY A 111 -10.47 23.66 -2.31
CA GLY A 111 -10.40 24.79 -1.38
C GLY A 111 -10.76 24.47 0.08
N ARG A 112 -11.08 23.21 0.41
CA ARG A 112 -11.49 22.82 1.77
C ARG A 112 -10.28 22.50 2.65
N THR A 113 -10.31 22.99 3.88
CA THR A 113 -9.37 22.67 4.96
C THR A 113 -9.67 21.27 5.51
N ARG A 114 -8.84 20.28 5.17
CA ARG A 114 -9.02 18.86 5.56
C ARG A 114 -7.66 18.15 5.65
N PRO A 115 -7.57 16.99 6.34
CA PRO A 115 -6.34 16.19 6.35
C PRO A 115 -5.81 15.97 4.92
N ALA A 116 -4.61 16.47 4.66
CA ALA A 116 -3.96 16.28 3.36
C ALA A 116 -3.55 14.82 3.20
N ARG A 117 -3.79 14.26 2.00
CA ARG A 117 -3.35 12.90 1.66
C ARG A 117 -2.01 12.88 0.96
N LYS A 118 -1.77 13.87 0.10
CA LYS A 118 -0.58 13.91 -0.76
C LYS A 118 -0.10 15.35 -0.93
N GLN A 119 1.20 15.54 -0.72
CA GLN A 119 1.90 16.74 -1.14
C GLN A 119 2.33 16.58 -2.60
N LEU A 120 2.08 17.62 -3.39
CA LEU A 120 2.45 17.77 -4.79
C LEU A 120 3.86 18.40 -4.87
N PRO A 121 4.56 18.26 -6.01
CA PRO A 121 5.74 19.07 -6.30
C PRO A 121 5.43 20.56 -6.13
N GLY A 122 6.32 21.32 -5.48
CA GLY A 122 6.11 22.74 -5.19
C GLY A 122 5.35 23.04 -3.90
N GLY A 123 5.09 22.04 -3.05
CA GLY A 123 4.60 22.27 -1.67
C GLY A 123 3.08 22.33 -1.52
N ALA A 124 2.32 22.40 -2.62
CA ALA A 124 0.87 22.31 -2.59
C ALA A 124 0.39 20.94 -2.08
N VAL A 125 -0.82 20.88 -1.52
CA VAL A 125 -1.39 19.63 -1.00
C VAL A 125 -2.81 19.40 -1.50
N ILE A 126 -3.20 18.13 -1.58
CA ILE A 126 -4.57 17.72 -1.95
C ILE A 126 -5.18 16.79 -0.91
N CYS A 127 -6.47 16.97 -0.67
CA CYS A 127 -7.24 16.13 0.25
C CYS A 127 -7.41 14.71 -0.31
N SER A 128 -7.74 13.77 0.56
CA SER A 128 -7.92 12.36 0.22
C SER A 128 -8.97 12.12 -0.87
N ALA A 129 -10.08 12.85 -0.84
CA ALA A 129 -11.15 12.74 -1.82
C ALA A 129 -10.73 13.21 -3.22
N CYS A 130 -10.04 14.36 -3.31
CA CYS A 130 -9.54 14.88 -4.58
C CYS A 130 -8.41 14.01 -5.13
N TYR A 131 -7.51 13.51 -4.26
CA TYR A 131 -6.52 12.52 -4.66
C TYR A 131 -7.16 11.24 -5.20
N ALA A 132 -8.17 10.71 -4.51
CA ALA A 132 -8.92 9.54 -4.97
C ALA A 132 -9.57 9.81 -6.33
N ARG A 133 -10.18 10.98 -6.54
CA ARG A 133 -10.78 11.38 -7.81
C ARG A 133 -9.76 11.45 -8.96
N ARG A 134 -8.56 11.99 -8.72
CA ARG A 134 -7.47 12.03 -9.70
C ARG A 134 -6.95 10.63 -10.06
N THR A 135 -7.03 9.69 -9.14
CA THR A 135 -6.45 8.34 -9.28
C THR A 135 -7.48 7.25 -9.55
N SER A 136 -8.79 7.57 -9.46
CA SER A 136 -9.87 6.59 -9.54
C SER A 136 -10.15 6.12 -10.96
N THR A 137 -9.67 6.84 -11.97
CA THR A 137 -10.05 6.54 -13.36
C THR A 137 -8.91 6.86 -14.31
N GLN A 138 -8.36 5.81 -14.93
CA GLN A 138 -7.42 5.90 -16.06
C GLN A 138 -7.90 4.95 -17.17
N LEU A 139 -7.47 5.19 -18.40
CA LEU A 139 -7.74 4.26 -19.51
C LEU A 139 -6.99 2.95 -19.26
N CYS A 140 -7.71 1.83 -19.20
CA CYS A 140 -7.10 0.53 -19.00
C CYS A 140 -6.36 0.07 -20.26
N ALA A 141 -5.08 -0.29 -20.17
CA ALA A 141 -4.30 -0.79 -21.30
C ALA A 141 -4.86 -2.09 -21.92
N GLY A 142 -5.59 -2.91 -21.15
CA GLY A 142 -6.16 -4.17 -21.63
C GLY A 142 -7.57 -4.08 -22.22
N CYS A 143 -8.34 -3.02 -21.96
CA CYS A 143 -9.70 -2.90 -22.49
C CYS A 143 -10.08 -1.50 -22.98
N ALA A 144 -9.15 -0.54 -22.94
CA ALA A 144 -9.29 0.86 -23.33
C ALA A 144 -10.43 1.64 -22.64
N ARG A 145 -11.09 1.07 -21.62
CA ARG A 145 -12.17 1.74 -20.89
C ARG A 145 -11.63 2.53 -19.69
N PRO A 146 -12.25 3.67 -19.34
CA PRO A 146 -11.95 4.39 -18.10
C PRO A 146 -12.28 3.47 -16.91
N ARG A 147 -11.25 3.04 -16.18
CA ARG A 147 -11.35 2.12 -15.05
C ARG A 147 -10.42 2.55 -13.93
N ARG A 148 -10.70 2.10 -12.71
CA ARG A 148 -9.75 2.23 -11.60
C ARG A 148 -8.53 1.33 -11.86
N PRO A 149 -7.31 1.88 -11.86
CA PRO A 149 -6.09 1.07 -11.94
C PRO A 149 -6.05 0.09 -10.76
N TYR A 150 -5.86 -1.19 -11.06
CA TYR A 150 -5.65 -2.26 -10.08
C TYR A 150 -4.18 -2.67 -10.03
N ALA A 151 -3.57 -2.82 -11.21
CA ALA A 151 -2.15 -3.10 -11.39
C ALA A 151 -1.59 -2.25 -12.54
N ARG A 152 -0.28 -2.33 -12.77
CA ARG A 152 0.39 -1.81 -13.96
C ARG A 152 1.06 -2.98 -14.69
N ASP A 153 1.11 -2.94 -16.02
CA ASP A 153 1.92 -3.91 -16.77
C ASP A 153 3.41 -3.55 -16.75
N GLU A 154 4.23 -4.36 -17.42
CA GLU A 154 5.69 -4.21 -17.46
C GLU A 154 6.12 -2.85 -18.03
N ALA A 155 5.35 -2.30 -18.96
CA ALA A 155 5.57 -0.96 -19.52
C ALA A 155 4.98 0.16 -18.64
N GLY A 156 4.44 -0.15 -17.45
CA GLY A 156 3.91 0.81 -16.49
C GLY A 156 2.47 1.27 -16.77
N HIS A 157 1.79 0.73 -17.78
CA HIS A 157 0.44 1.16 -18.14
C HIS A 157 -0.62 0.60 -17.17
N PRO A 158 -1.62 1.38 -16.78
CA PRO A 158 -2.62 0.95 -15.80
C PRO A 158 -3.54 -0.14 -16.37
N ARG A 159 -3.77 -1.19 -15.59
CA ARG A 159 -4.70 -2.29 -15.90
C ARG A 159 -5.79 -2.41 -14.83
N CYS A 160 -7.01 -2.67 -15.27
CA CYS A 160 -8.15 -2.92 -14.39
C CYS A 160 -8.12 -4.35 -13.85
N HIS A 161 -8.78 -4.58 -12.71
CA HIS A 161 -8.84 -5.89 -12.05
C HIS A 161 -9.24 -7.04 -12.98
N ALA A 162 -10.25 -6.84 -13.84
CA ALA A 162 -10.70 -7.86 -14.78
C ALA A 162 -9.64 -8.22 -15.83
N CYS A 163 -8.95 -7.23 -16.40
CA CYS A 163 -7.88 -7.47 -17.36
C CYS A 163 -6.62 -8.05 -16.71
N THR A 164 -6.30 -7.66 -15.48
CA THR A 164 -5.21 -8.28 -14.71
C THR A 164 -5.51 -9.74 -14.39
N ARG A 165 -6.75 -10.07 -13.99
CA ARG A 165 -7.17 -11.46 -13.77
C ARG A 165 -7.10 -12.29 -15.05
N ARG A 166 -7.61 -11.77 -16.17
CA ARG A 166 -7.51 -12.46 -17.47
C ARG A 166 -6.07 -12.74 -17.86
N ALA A 167 -5.21 -11.72 -17.85
CA ALA A 167 -3.80 -11.90 -18.19
C ALA A 167 -3.11 -12.96 -17.32
N ARG A 168 -3.41 -13.00 -16.01
CA ARG A 168 -2.92 -14.06 -15.12
C ARG A 168 -3.43 -15.43 -15.52
N THR A 169 -4.73 -15.56 -15.81
CA THR A 169 -5.33 -16.82 -16.25
C THR A 169 -4.74 -17.27 -17.59
N ASP A 170 -4.50 -16.35 -18.52
CA ASP A 170 -3.93 -16.64 -19.83
C ASP A 170 -2.51 -17.21 -19.68
N LEU A 171 -1.66 -16.59 -18.84
CA LEU A 171 -0.32 -17.10 -18.52
C LEU A 171 -0.35 -18.50 -17.90
N LEU A 172 -1.20 -18.71 -16.89
CA LEU A 172 -1.35 -20.03 -16.26
C LEU A 172 -1.86 -21.08 -17.26
N SER A 173 -2.73 -20.69 -18.19
CA SER A 173 -3.24 -21.59 -19.22
C SER A 173 -2.15 -21.98 -20.21
N LEU A 174 -1.29 -21.03 -20.59
CA LEU A 174 -0.13 -21.31 -21.45
C LEU A 174 0.86 -22.26 -20.78
N GLU A 175 1.23 -22.01 -19.52
CA GLU A 175 2.07 -22.91 -18.73
C GLU A 175 1.45 -24.31 -18.62
N GLN A 176 0.13 -24.40 -18.42
CA GLN A 176 -0.59 -25.67 -18.39
C GLN A 176 -0.54 -26.40 -19.74
N ILE A 177 -0.77 -25.69 -20.86
CA ILE A 177 -0.70 -26.25 -22.20
C ILE A 177 0.72 -26.79 -22.46
N GLU A 178 1.75 -26.00 -22.19
CA GLU A 178 3.15 -26.40 -22.36
C GLU A 178 3.46 -27.67 -21.56
N ARG A 179 3.07 -27.70 -20.28
CA ARG A 179 3.26 -28.87 -19.42
C ARG A 179 2.56 -30.12 -19.96
N LEU A 180 1.31 -29.99 -20.41
CA LEU A 180 0.56 -31.09 -21.01
C LEU A 180 1.23 -31.57 -22.30
N THR A 181 1.65 -30.65 -23.18
CA THR A 181 2.36 -31.02 -24.41
C THR A 181 3.68 -31.73 -24.15
N SER A 182 4.43 -31.32 -23.12
CA SER A 182 5.68 -31.99 -22.73
C SER A 182 5.44 -33.42 -22.24
N VAL A 183 4.43 -33.65 -21.39
CA VAL A 183 4.06 -35.00 -20.92
C VAL A 183 3.60 -35.87 -22.10
N LEU A 184 2.73 -35.35 -22.96
CA LEU A 184 2.23 -36.10 -24.12
C LEU A 184 3.35 -36.41 -25.13
N ALA A 185 4.30 -35.49 -25.36
CA ALA A 185 5.41 -35.71 -26.27
C ALA A 185 6.33 -36.87 -25.83
N VAL A 186 6.42 -37.18 -24.54
CA VAL A 186 7.20 -38.31 -24.01
C VAL A 186 6.46 -39.64 -24.14
N HIS A 187 5.12 -39.61 -24.06
CA HIS A 187 4.31 -40.82 -23.99
C HIS A 187 3.70 -41.25 -25.32
N VAL A 188 3.74 -40.41 -26.35
CA VAL A 188 3.14 -40.73 -27.64
C VAL A 188 4.21 -40.64 -28.73
N ALA A 189 4.63 -41.79 -29.23
CA ALA A 189 5.32 -41.89 -30.51
C ALA A 189 4.31 -41.61 -31.62
N LEU A 190 3.94 -40.34 -31.79
CA LEU A 190 3.05 -39.92 -32.86
C LEU A 190 3.85 -39.88 -34.16
N ASP A 191 3.47 -40.75 -35.11
CA ASP A 191 3.91 -40.64 -36.49
C ASP A 191 3.40 -39.30 -37.06
N PRO A 192 4.25 -38.50 -37.73
CA PRO A 192 3.85 -37.29 -38.47
C PRO A 192 2.54 -37.42 -39.27
N ALA A 193 2.24 -38.59 -39.86
CA ALA A 193 1.00 -38.83 -40.59
C ALA A 193 -0.26 -38.73 -39.70
N GLN A 194 -0.18 -39.23 -38.47
CA GLN A 194 -1.29 -39.20 -37.50
C GLN A 194 -1.54 -37.79 -36.95
N ILE A 195 -0.47 -37.00 -36.75
CA ILE A 195 -0.58 -35.60 -36.33
C ILE A 195 -1.26 -34.77 -37.42
N ILE A 196 -0.83 -34.92 -38.68
CA ILE A 196 -1.41 -34.21 -39.81
C ILE A 196 -2.91 -34.52 -39.91
N ASP A 197 -3.30 -35.79 -39.84
CA ASP A 197 -4.71 -36.18 -39.93
C ASP A 197 -5.58 -35.57 -38.81
N VAL A 198 -5.11 -35.60 -37.55
CA VAL A 198 -5.84 -34.98 -36.43
C VAL A 198 -5.97 -33.47 -36.59
N VAL A 199 -4.88 -32.76 -36.96
CA VAL A 199 -4.91 -31.30 -37.18
C VAL A 199 -5.83 -30.94 -38.34
N THR A 200 -5.85 -31.76 -39.39
CA THR A 200 -6.70 -31.54 -40.56
C THR A 200 -8.18 -31.74 -40.22
N ARG A 201 -8.52 -32.75 -39.40
CA ARG A 201 -9.90 -33.02 -38.95
C ARG A 201 -10.41 -32.05 -37.89
N SER A 202 -9.53 -31.47 -37.08
CA SER A 202 -9.88 -30.51 -36.02
C SER A 202 -9.90 -29.06 -36.49
N ARG A 203 -9.56 -28.80 -37.76
CA ARG A 203 -9.71 -27.48 -38.38
C ARG A 203 -11.20 -27.17 -38.52
N PRO A 204 -11.72 -26.09 -37.90
CA PRO A 204 -13.14 -25.77 -37.97
C PRO A 204 -13.54 -25.49 -39.43
N ALA A 205 -14.62 -26.13 -39.89
CA ALA A 205 -15.17 -25.91 -41.22
C ALA A 205 -15.64 -24.45 -41.35
N GLY A 206 -14.84 -23.61 -42.03
CA GLY A 206 -15.26 -22.24 -42.37
C GLY A 206 -14.20 -21.12 -42.32
N THR A 207 -12.95 -21.36 -41.93
CA THR A 207 -11.93 -20.28 -41.92
C THR A 207 -11.28 -20.10 -43.30
N THR A 208 -11.86 -19.24 -44.13
CA THR A 208 -11.18 -18.65 -45.29
C THR A 208 -9.97 -17.83 -44.83
N CYS A 209 -8.82 -17.96 -45.49
CA CYS A 209 -7.52 -17.35 -45.17
C CYS A 209 -7.44 -15.80 -45.08
N ARG A 210 -8.55 -15.06 -45.03
CA ARG A 210 -8.54 -13.59 -45.09
C ARG A 210 -8.19 -12.86 -43.78
N SER A 211 -7.92 -13.54 -42.67
CA SER A 211 -7.71 -12.88 -41.37
C SER A 211 -6.33 -13.05 -40.73
N TRP A 212 -5.31 -13.48 -41.49
CA TRP A 212 -3.93 -13.57 -41.00
C TRP A 212 -3.02 -12.54 -41.70
N PRO A 213 -2.29 -11.65 -40.98
CA PRO A 213 -1.54 -10.55 -41.59
C PRO A 213 -0.26 -10.93 -42.35
N SER A 214 0.07 -12.23 -42.49
CA SER A 214 1.42 -12.68 -42.88
C SER A 214 1.50 -13.52 -44.16
N CYS A 215 0.48 -13.54 -45.01
CA CYS A 215 0.59 -14.11 -46.37
C CYS A 215 0.95 -13.02 -47.39
N SER A 216 2.21 -12.58 -47.38
CA SER A 216 2.80 -11.87 -48.52
C SER A 216 3.26 -12.90 -49.56
N THR A 217 2.43 -13.12 -50.58
CA THR A 217 2.82 -13.83 -51.80
C THR A 217 3.67 -12.88 -52.66
N THR A 218 4.98 -13.05 -52.62
CA THR A 218 5.87 -12.66 -53.72
C THR A 218 6.13 -13.91 -54.54
N ILE A 219 5.86 -13.86 -55.84
CA ILE A 219 6.75 -14.22 -56.96
C ILE A 219 5.88 -14.33 -58.22
N ALA A 220 6.44 -13.76 -59.29
CA ALA A 220 5.92 -13.61 -60.65
C ALA A 220 5.66 -14.93 -61.37
#